data_AF-A0A1I8H9V2-F1
#
_entry.id   AF-A0A1I8H9V2-F1
#
_cell.length_a   1.000
_cell.length_b   1.000
_cell.length_c   1.000
_cell.angle_alpha   90.00
_cell.angle_beta   90.00
_cell.angle_gamma   90.00
#
_symmetry.space_group_name_H-M   'P 1'
#
loop_
_entity.id
_entity.type
_entity.pdbx_description
1 polymer ?
#
loop_
_entity_poly.entity_id
_entity_poly.type
_entity_poly.pdbx_seq_one_letter_code
_entity_poly.pdbx_strand_id
1 'polypeptide(L)'
;AAAAASSSGSAVAFGQRKLLWHGTSVGNALSILHHGLLLAPPYVSRVGRAFGRGLYFADVFAKSVAYCRNEAGPGSGRQCLFAFLAEVDLTDCQVDWRGSLGKAEQQDGASSEDSDDDADDDGAGANADGEQPPVRHVMGAKVPSPTGDLLLQRLGGVITPLGELASPQPPPGKCVSYTYRLLPHSEYIVSDETRVRIRYLVRFQLGSQGDSRDGEEETEDDEEDDRADQDGDGDDDDTSDY
;
A
#
# COMPACT_ATOMS: atom_id res chain seq x y z
N ALA A 1 47.45 -2.36 -0.54
CA ALA A 1 47.21 -1.38 0.51
C ALA A 1 47.14 0.01 -0.11
N ALA A 2 45.96 0.62 -0.13
CA ALA A 2 45.72 2.07 0.01
C ALA A 2 44.21 2.27 -0.05
N ALA A 3 43.67 2.77 1.05
CA ALA A 3 42.25 2.95 1.31
C ALA A 3 41.72 4.27 0.72
N ALA A 4 40.40 4.23 0.45
CA ALA A 4 39.39 5.28 0.57
C ALA A 4 39.66 6.68 -0.02
N ALA A 5 38.82 7.04 -0.98
CA ALA A 5 38.12 8.32 -0.97
C ALA A 5 36.61 8.05 -0.92
N SER A 6 35.98 8.53 0.14
CA SER A 6 34.57 8.43 0.46
C SER A 6 33.71 9.35 -0.41
N SER A 7 32.76 8.78 -1.14
CA SER A 7 31.57 9.49 -1.64
C SER A 7 30.32 8.79 -1.11
N SER A 8 29.76 9.35 -0.04
CA SER A 8 28.52 8.91 0.60
C SER A 8 27.32 9.23 -0.30
N GLY A 9 27.04 8.29 -1.19
CA GLY A 9 25.80 8.18 -1.94
C GLY A 9 25.73 6.76 -2.42
N SER A 10 25.21 5.85 -1.58
CA SER A 10 25.05 4.45 -1.96
C SER A 10 24.20 4.41 -3.22
N ALA A 11 24.83 4.12 -4.37
CA ALA A 11 24.11 3.93 -5.61
C ALA A 11 23.30 2.64 -5.44
N VAL A 12 22.02 2.78 -5.12
CA VAL A 12 21.11 1.65 -4.96
C VAL A 12 21.12 0.84 -6.25
N ALA A 13 21.61 -0.40 -6.16
CA ALA A 13 21.82 -1.25 -7.30
C ALA A 13 20.50 -1.52 -8.05
N PHE A 14 20.62 -1.76 -9.36
CA PHE A 14 19.49 -2.08 -10.22
C PHE A 14 18.73 -3.32 -9.69
N GLY A 15 17.40 -3.25 -9.62
CA GLY A 15 16.57 -4.32 -9.08
C GLY A 15 16.49 -4.40 -7.54
N GLN A 16 17.09 -3.45 -6.80
CA GLN A 16 16.96 -3.38 -5.33
C GLN A 16 15.88 -2.40 -4.84
N ARG A 17 15.04 -1.89 -5.75
CA ARG A 17 13.92 -1.01 -5.40
C ARG A 17 12.61 -1.61 -5.91
N LYS A 18 11.58 -1.58 -5.07
CA LYS A 18 10.24 -2.05 -5.43
C LYS A 18 9.22 -0.93 -5.32
N LEU A 19 8.23 -0.94 -6.21
CA LEU A 19 7.03 -0.13 -6.11
C LEU A 19 6.01 -0.90 -5.26
N LEU A 20 5.72 -0.40 -4.05
CA LEU A 20 4.90 -1.08 -3.05
C LEU A 20 3.71 -0.22 -2.62
N TRP A 21 2.64 -0.88 -2.19
CA TRP A 21 1.40 -0.26 -1.77
C TRP A 21 1.43 0.21 -0.32
N HIS A 22 1.00 1.45 -0.07
CA HIS A 22 0.74 1.98 1.25
C HIS A 22 -0.71 2.46 1.33
N GLY A 23 -1.51 1.80 2.18
CA GLY A 23 -2.91 2.18 2.42
C GLY A 23 -3.01 3.17 3.58
N THR A 24 -3.91 4.13 3.48
CA THR A 24 -4.09 5.16 4.51
C THR A 24 -5.52 5.69 4.51
N SER A 25 -5.96 6.29 5.62
CA SER A 25 -7.26 6.98 5.65
C SER A 25 -7.22 8.24 4.80
N VAL A 26 -8.39 8.66 4.29
CA VAL A 26 -8.53 9.90 3.52
C VAL A 26 -8.08 11.11 4.35
N GLY A 27 -8.40 11.14 5.65
CA GLY A 27 -7.97 12.21 6.56
C GLY A 27 -6.44 12.36 6.68
N ASN A 28 -5.69 11.27 6.48
CA ASN A 28 -4.24 11.29 6.54
C ASN A 28 -3.58 11.67 5.20
N ALA A 29 -4.30 11.55 4.08
CA ALA A 29 -3.71 11.69 2.75
C ALA A 29 -3.08 13.08 2.52
N LEU A 30 -3.76 14.16 2.95
CA LEU A 30 -3.24 15.53 2.79
C LEU A 30 -1.98 15.77 3.62
N SER A 31 -1.95 15.26 4.86
CA SER A 31 -0.78 15.37 5.73
C SER A 31 0.43 14.65 5.13
N ILE A 32 0.22 13.44 4.58
CA ILE A 32 1.27 12.67 3.90
C ILE A 32 1.78 13.38 2.64
N LEU A 33 0.90 14.03 1.87
CA LEU A 33 1.33 14.80 0.70
C LEU A 33 2.16 16.03 1.07
N HIS A 34 1.86 16.67 2.20
CA HIS A 34 2.56 17.87 2.65
C HIS A 34 3.89 17.56 3.35
N HIS A 35 3.91 16.53 4.21
CA HIS A 35 5.05 16.22 5.08
C HIS A 35 5.83 14.97 4.66
N GLY A 36 5.31 14.18 3.72
CA GLY A 36 5.82 12.84 3.44
C GLY A 36 5.29 11.79 4.43
N LEU A 37 5.79 10.56 4.29
CA LEU A 37 5.51 9.48 5.22
C LEU A 37 6.46 9.57 6.42
N LEU A 38 5.89 9.80 7.60
CA LEU A 38 6.63 9.97 8.84
C LEU A 38 6.51 8.74 9.74
N LEU A 39 7.61 8.37 10.37
CA LEU A 39 7.66 7.42 11.46
C LEU A 39 6.96 8.03 12.65
N ALA A 40 6.13 7.22 13.30
CA ALA A 40 5.57 7.65 14.56
C ALA A 40 6.68 7.89 15.59
N PRO A 41 6.53 8.92 16.44
CA PRO A 41 7.38 9.10 17.60
C PRO A 41 7.36 7.87 18.53
N PRO A 42 8.42 7.62 19.31
CA PRO A 42 8.54 6.41 20.13
C PRO A 42 7.45 6.28 21.21
N TYR A 43 6.89 7.40 21.66
CA TYR A 43 5.87 7.47 22.71
C TYR A 43 4.43 7.24 22.24
N VAL A 44 4.19 7.07 20.92
CA VAL A 44 2.84 6.88 20.38
C VAL A 44 2.46 5.40 20.38
N SER A 45 1.23 5.10 20.80
CA SER A 45 0.68 3.74 20.90
C SER A 45 0.93 2.89 19.63
N ARG A 46 1.27 1.62 19.86
CA ARG A 46 1.68 0.64 18.83
C ARG A 46 0.51 -0.09 18.17
N VAL A 47 -0.74 0.27 18.47
CA VAL A 47 -1.93 -0.43 17.94
C VAL A 47 -1.86 -0.52 16.42
N GLY A 48 -1.86 -1.75 15.89
CA GLY A 48 -1.78 -2.04 14.45
C GLY A 48 -0.36 -2.27 13.90
N ARG A 49 0.70 -2.21 14.70
CA ARG A 49 2.09 -2.50 14.29
C ARG A 49 2.50 -3.92 14.64
N ALA A 50 2.17 -4.88 13.78
CA ALA A 50 2.42 -6.30 14.04
C ALA A 50 3.91 -6.69 14.14
N PHE A 51 4.80 -5.82 13.67
CA PHE A 51 6.22 -6.11 13.52
C PHE A 51 7.13 -4.99 14.06
N GLY A 52 6.63 -4.07 14.90
CA GLY A 52 7.45 -3.00 15.48
C GLY A 52 7.38 -1.65 14.75
N ARG A 53 8.29 -0.73 15.06
CA ARG A 53 8.27 0.62 14.50
C ARG A 53 8.70 0.62 13.03
N GLY A 54 8.02 1.40 12.19
CA GLY A 54 8.34 1.55 10.78
C GLY A 54 7.18 2.06 9.94
N LEU A 55 7.49 2.40 8.68
CA LEU A 55 6.52 2.61 7.61
C LEU A 55 6.18 1.26 6.97
N TYR A 56 4.89 0.99 6.81
CA TYR A 56 4.39 -0.31 6.37
C TYR A 56 3.95 -0.28 4.91
N PHE A 57 4.41 -1.25 4.12
CA PHE A 57 4.05 -1.43 2.71
C PHE A 57 3.71 -2.89 2.40
N ALA A 58 3.01 -3.11 1.29
CA ALA A 58 2.69 -4.43 0.79
C ALA A 58 2.98 -4.56 -0.72
N ASP A 59 3.30 -5.76 -1.16
CA ASP A 59 3.44 -6.11 -2.57
C ASP A 59 2.10 -6.40 -3.26
N VAL A 60 1.01 -6.48 -2.48
CA VAL A 60 -0.35 -6.75 -2.97
C VAL A 60 -1.32 -5.66 -2.51
N PHE A 61 -2.09 -5.11 -3.46
CA PHE A 61 -3.07 -4.05 -3.21
C PHE A 61 -4.10 -4.44 -2.14
N ALA A 62 -4.64 -5.67 -2.22
CA ALA A 62 -5.69 -6.17 -1.32
C ALA A 62 -5.32 -6.06 0.17
N LYS A 63 -4.03 -6.15 0.51
CA LYS A 63 -3.56 -5.99 1.88
C LYS A 63 -3.61 -4.53 2.35
N SER A 64 -3.21 -3.60 1.50
CA SER A 64 -3.19 -2.16 1.80
C SER A 64 -4.60 -1.55 1.80
N VAL A 65 -5.53 -2.10 1.04
CA VAL A 65 -6.94 -1.64 0.99
C VAL A 65 -7.61 -1.64 2.38
N ALA A 66 -7.29 -2.59 3.26
CA ALA A 66 -7.88 -2.68 4.60
C ALA A 66 -7.59 -1.44 5.50
N TYR A 67 -6.57 -0.66 5.13
CA TYR A 67 -6.19 0.58 5.80
C TYR A 67 -6.77 1.83 5.13
N CYS A 68 -7.40 1.68 3.97
CA CYS A 68 -8.03 2.77 3.24
C CYS A 68 -9.44 3.01 3.79
N ARG A 69 -9.60 4.09 4.56
CA ARG A 69 -10.86 4.42 5.25
C ARG A 69 -11.29 5.83 4.95
N ASN A 70 -12.58 6.00 4.70
CA ASN A 70 -13.24 7.31 4.67
C ASN A 70 -13.95 7.51 6.02
N GLU A 71 -13.79 8.68 6.62
CA GLU A 71 -14.45 9.03 7.89
C GLU A 71 -15.93 9.42 7.69
N ALA A 72 -16.37 9.59 6.43
CA ALA A 72 -17.78 9.69 6.11
C ALA A 72 -18.48 8.39 6.54
N GLY A 73 -19.39 8.50 7.52
CA GLY A 73 -20.02 7.37 8.19
C GLY A 73 -20.70 6.34 7.26
N PRO A 74 -21.12 5.19 7.83
CA PRO A 74 -21.77 4.13 7.06
C PRO A 74 -23.01 4.67 6.34
N GLY A 75 -23.01 4.63 5.00
CA GLY A 75 -24.13 5.08 4.16
C GLY A 75 -23.77 6.05 3.03
N SER A 76 -22.55 6.58 2.98
CA SER A 76 -22.10 7.36 1.81
C SER A 76 -21.88 6.41 0.62
N GLY A 77 -22.82 6.40 -0.33
CA GLY A 77 -22.88 5.45 -1.47
C GLY A 77 -21.70 5.50 -2.46
N ARG A 78 -20.70 6.36 -2.25
CA ARG A 78 -19.45 6.38 -3.01
C ARG A 78 -18.27 6.64 -2.09
N GLN A 79 -17.64 5.58 -1.59
CA GLN A 79 -16.38 5.70 -0.86
C GLN A 79 -15.25 5.97 -1.85
N CYS A 80 -14.94 7.24 -2.08
CA CYS A 80 -13.70 7.63 -2.73
C CYS A 80 -12.53 7.33 -1.78
N LEU A 81 -11.70 6.36 -2.14
CA LEU A 81 -10.55 5.94 -1.34
C LEU A 81 -9.26 6.24 -2.10
N PHE A 82 -8.19 6.39 -1.33
CA PHE A 82 -6.86 6.66 -1.84
C PHE A 82 -5.85 5.67 -1.28
N ALA A 83 -4.90 5.28 -2.11
CA ALA A 83 -3.70 4.55 -1.71
C ALA A 83 -2.47 5.16 -2.38
N PHE A 84 -1.32 5.02 -1.75
CA PHE A 84 -0.05 5.43 -2.33
C PHE A 84 0.69 4.22 -2.91
N LEU A 85 1.33 4.43 -4.07
CA LEU A 85 2.41 3.59 -4.55
C LEU A 85 3.72 4.32 -4.31
N ALA A 86 4.57 3.71 -3.49
CA ALA A 86 5.87 4.25 -3.12
C ALA A 86 6.99 3.37 -3.67
N GLU A 87 8.01 4.01 -4.22
CA GLU A 87 9.30 3.38 -4.48
C GLU A 87 10.01 3.21 -3.13
N VAL A 88 10.35 1.98 -2.80
CA VAL A 88 11.03 1.60 -1.57
C VAL A 88 12.38 0.99 -1.91
N ASP A 89 13.44 1.53 -1.33
CA ASP A 89 14.79 0.98 -1.39
C ASP A 89 14.95 -0.18 -0.43
N LEU A 90 15.16 -1.38 -0.98
CA LEU A 90 15.30 -2.64 -0.27
C LEU A 90 16.77 -3.06 -0.10
N THR A 91 17.73 -2.16 -0.29
CA THR A 91 19.14 -2.45 0.00
C THR A 91 19.28 -2.88 1.46
N ASP A 92 20.00 -3.98 1.70
CA ASP A 92 20.16 -4.60 3.03
C ASP A 92 18.84 -5.02 3.69
N CYS A 93 17.81 -5.32 2.88
CA CYS A 93 16.54 -5.81 3.38
C CYS A 93 16.69 -7.18 4.03
N GLN A 94 16.26 -7.28 5.28
CA GLN A 94 16.22 -8.54 6.01
C GLN A 94 14.90 -9.26 5.77
N VAL A 95 14.98 -10.50 5.29
CA VAL A 95 13.79 -11.31 5.02
C VAL A 95 13.50 -12.22 6.21
N ASP A 96 12.35 -11.98 6.84
CA ASP A 96 11.88 -12.74 7.99
C ASP A 96 10.98 -13.90 7.53
N TRP A 97 11.61 -15.06 7.37
CA TRP A 97 10.94 -16.35 7.18
C TRP A 97 10.61 -16.95 8.56
N ARG A 98 9.34 -16.93 8.95
CA ARG A 98 8.95 -17.37 10.30
C ARG A 98 9.08 -18.89 10.43
N GLY A 99 10.03 -19.32 11.24
CA GLY A 99 10.53 -20.70 11.37
C GLY A 99 11.95 -20.77 11.97
N SER A 100 12.64 -19.61 11.98
CA SER A 100 13.99 -19.41 12.54
C SER A 100 14.00 -18.66 13.88
N LEU A 101 12.84 -18.45 14.53
CA LEU A 101 12.79 -18.24 15.99
C LEU A 101 13.04 -19.59 16.66
N GLY A 102 14.27 -20.10 16.51
CA GLY A 102 14.76 -21.15 17.37
C GLY A 102 14.86 -20.56 18.77
N LYS A 103 13.98 -20.98 19.67
CA LYS A 103 14.13 -20.90 21.13
C LYS A 103 14.58 -19.52 21.67
N ALA A 104 13.62 -18.67 21.99
CA ALA A 104 13.69 -17.95 23.27
C ALA A 104 12.68 -18.64 24.20
N GLU A 105 13.20 -19.62 24.94
CA GLU A 105 12.74 -20.22 26.19
C GLU A 105 11.24 -20.14 26.53
N GLN A 106 10.48 -21.16 26.10
CA GLN A 106 9.62 -21.84 27.07
C GLN A 106 10.53 -22.76 27.87
N GLN A 107 10.98 -22.28 29.03
CA GLN A 107 11.48 -23.15 30.09
C GLN A 107 10.47 -23.05 31.24
N ASP A 108 9.60 -24.07 31.27
CA ASP A 108 8.98 -24.68 32.43
C ASP A 108 8.62 -23.80 33.64
N GLY A 109 7.33 -23.51 33.77
CA GLY A 109 6.60 -23.69 35.03
C GLY A 109 6.84 -22.72 36.18
N ALA A 110 6.07 -21.63 36.22
CA ALA A 110 5.46 -21.12 37.45
C ALA A 110 4.29 -20.19 37.10
N SER A 111 3.13 -20.47 37.70
CA SER A 111 1.99 -19.56 37.79
C SER A 111 2.37 -18.23 38.42
N SER A 112 1.91 -17.10 37.86
CA SER A 112 1.12 -16.07 38.57
C SER A 112 1.14 -14.72 37.83
N GLU A 113 -0.07 -14.16 37.72
CA GLU A 113 -0.40 -12.74 37.76
C GLU A 113 -0.29 -11.91 36.47
N ASP A 114 -1.50 -11.58 35.98
CA ASP A 114 -1.82 -10.42 35.15
C ASP A 114 -1.11 -9.17 35.70
N SER A 115 -0.07 -8.74 34.99
CA SER A 115 0.48 -7.39 35.08
C SER A 115 0.35 -6.77 33.69
N ASP A 116 -0.56 -5.80 33.58
CA ASP A 116 -0.67 -4.86 32.47
C ASP A 116 0.53 -3.90 32.48
N ASP A 117 1.75 -4.44 32.44
CA ASP A 117 2.96 -3.66 32.22
C ASP A 117 3.23 -3.63 30.72
N ASP A 118 2.91 -2.48 30.12
CA ASP A 118 3.39 -2.01 28.80
C ASP A 118 4.93 -1.91 28.83
N ALA A 119 5.62 -3.05 28.97
CA ALA A 119 7.07 -3.11 28.88
C ALA A 119 7.50 -2.72 27.46
N ASP A 120 8.40 -1.74 27.39
CA ASP A 120 9.05 -1.22 26.18
C ASP A 120 9.72 -2.34 25.37
N ASP A 121 8.96 -3.09 24.56
CA ASP A 121 9.50 -4.11 23.66
C ASP A 121 10.07 -3.46 22.40
N ASP A 122 11.10 -2.64 22.55
CA ASP A 122 11.92 -2.12 21.45
C ASP A 122 12.65 -3.25 20.69
N GLY A 123 12.58 -4.49 21.18
CA GLY A 123 13.15 -5.69 20.56
C GLY A 123 12.28 -6.32 19.47
N ALA A 124 11.00 -5.98 19.35
CA ALA A 124 10.11 -6.49 18.31
C ALA A 124 10.56 -6.05 16.90
N GLY A 125 11.43 -6.86 16.29
CA GLY A 125 12.03 -6.57 14.99
C GLY A 125 13.48 -6.13 15.01
N ALA A 126 14.13 -6.16 16.17
CA ALA A 126 15.57 -6.07 16.28
C ALA A 126 16.23 -7.36 15.77
N ASN A 127 17.43 -7.22 15.22
CA ASN A 127 18.25 -8.34 14.78
C ASN A 127 18.91 -9.04 15.96
N ALA A 128 19.66 -10.12 15.70
CA ALA A 128 20.41 -10.85 16.74
C ALA A 128 21.34 -9.95 17.56
N ASP A 129 21.77 -8.82 16.98
CA ASP A 129 22.65 -7.83 17.60
C ASP A 129 21.88 -6.70 18.34
N GLY A 130 20.56 -6.77 18.42
CA GLY A 130 19.71 -5.77 19.06
C GLY A 130 19.43 -4.51 18.22
N GLU A 131 19.97 -4.43 17.00
CA GLU A 131 19.76 -3.29 16.10
C GLU A 131 18.57 -3.53 15.15
N GLN A 132 17.77 -2.49 14.90
CA GLN A 132 16.65 -2.58 13.96
C GLN A 132 17.17 -2.42 12.52
N PRO A 133 16.98 -3.40 11.63
CA PRO A 133 17.40 -3.31 10.25
C PRO A 133 16.65 -2.18 9.52
N PRO A 134 17.26 -1.55 8.51
CA PRO A 134 16.66 -0.41 7.81
C PRO A 134 15.39 -0.81 7.06
N VAL A 135 15.32 -2.05 6.58
CA VAL A 135 14.14 -2.63 5.95
C VAL A 135 13.98 -4.08 6.37
N ARG A 136 12.74 -4.47 6.70
CA ARG A 136 12.35 -5.87 6.86
C ARG A 136 11.29 -6.26 5.87
N HIS A 137 11.41 -7.46 5.36
CA HIS A 137 10.39 -8.12 4.54
C HIS A 137 9.89 -9.32 5.31
N VAL A 138 8.71 -9.18 5.91
CA VAL A 138 8.03 -10.29 6.59
C VAL A 138 7.27 -11.09 5.54
N MET A 139 7.65 -12.36 5.42
CA MET A 139 7.12 -13.22 4.36
C MET A 139 5.67 -13.61 4.65
N GLY A 140 4.78 -13.36 3.68
CA GLY A 140 3.39 -13.81 3.71
C GLY A 140 3.18 -15.21 3.14
N ALA A 141 1.97 -15.75 3.28
CA ALA A 141 1.60 -17.06 2.75
C ALA A 141 1.52 -17.08 1.20
N LYS A 142 1.20 -15.93 0.59
CA LYS A 142 1.15 -15.73 -0.86
C LYS A 142 1.93 -14.48 -1.24
N VAL A 143 2.79 -14.60 -2.24
CA VAL A 143 3.60 -13.49 -2.78
C VAL A 143 3.50 -13.46 -4.30
N PRO A 144 3.59 -12.27 -4.92
CA PRO A 144 3.72 -12.19 -6.38
C PRO A 144 4.95 -12.94 -6.86
N SER A 145 4.79 -13.79 -7.87
CA SER A 145 5.90 -14.50 -8.50
C SER A 145 6.84 -13.52 -9.21
N PRO A 146 8.17 -13.61 -9.00
CA PRO A 146 9.13 -12.74 -9.69
C PRO A 146 9.09 -12.85 -11.22
N THR A 147 8.55 -13.95 -11.77
CA THR A 147 8.43 -14.15 -13.23
C THR A 147 7.52 -13.10 -13.88
N GLY A 148 6.57 -12.52 -13.14
CA GLY A 148 5.70 -11.44 -13.63
C GLY A 148 6.14 -10.05 -13.19
N ASP A 149 7.36 -9.88 -12.69
CA ASP A 149 7.87 -8.57 -12.29
C ASP A 149 8.01 -7.66 -13.51
N LEU A 150 7.40 -6.48 -13.42
CA LEU A 150 7.55 -5.43 -14.42
C LEU A 150 8.66 -4.47 -13.99
N LEU A 151 9.62 -4.24 -14.88
CA LEU A 151 10.75 -3.35 -14.63
C LEU A 151 10.49 -1.96 -15.22
N LEU A 152 10.26 -0.97 -14.36
CA LEU A 152 9.98 0.40 -14.77
C LEU A 152 11.30 1.14 -15.08
N GLN A 153 11.76 1.04 -16.33
CA GLN A 153 12.99 1.69 -16.81
C GLN A 153 12.99 3.21 -16.55
N ARG A 154 11.84 3.87 -16.74
CA ARG A 154 11.66 5.31 -16.47
C ARG A 154 11.89 5.71 -15.01
N LEU A 155 11.83 4.76 -14.08
CA LEU A 155 12.14 4.94 -12.65
C LEU A 155 13.52 4.37 -12.29
N GLY A 156 14.41 4.18 -13.26
CA GLY A 156 15.74 3.63 -13.03
C GLY A 156 15.74 2.15 -12.68
N GLY A 157 14.79 1.38 -13.24
CA GLY A 157 14.69 -0.06 -13.04
C GLY A 157 14.05 -0.45 -11.71
N VAL A 158 13.04 0.30 -11.26
CA VAL A 158 12.21 -0.10 -10.11
C VAL A 158 11.35 -1.28 -10.51
N ILE A 159 11.30 -2.31 -9.65
CA ILE A 159 10.48 -3.51 -9.84
C ILE A 159 9.05 -3.22 -9.39
N THR A 160 8.07 -3.59 -10.21
CA THR A 160 6.65 -3.62 -9.83
C THR A 160 6.21 -5.08 -9.76
N PRO A 161 5.92 -5.61 -8.57
CA PRO A 161 5.60 -7.02 -8.39
C PRO A 161 4.17 -7.33 -8.86
N LEU A 162 4.02 -7.70 -10.13
CA LEU A 162 2.72 -7.95 -10.79
C LEU A 162 2.50 -9.43 -11.14
N GLY A 163 3.41 -10.32 -10.73
CA GLY A 163 3.26 -11.74 -11.00
C GLY A 163 2.11 -12.40 -10.25
N GLU A 164 1.72 -13.57 -10.74
CA GLU A 164 0.69 -14.40 -10.12
C GLU A 164 1.07 -14.75 -8.67
N LEU A 165 0.06 -14.81 -7.80
CA LEU A 165 0.25 -15.12 -6.39
C LEU A 165 0.58 -16.60 -6.18
N ALA A 166 1.81 -16.87 -5.74
CA ALA A 166 2.30 -18.21 -5.44
C ALA A 166 2.67 -18.35 -3.95
N SER A 167 2.73 -19.58 -3.47
CA SER A 167 3.32 -19.85 -2.16
C SER A 167 4.84 -19.69 -2.25
N PRO A 168 5.48 -18.90 -1.38
CA PRO A 168 6.91 -18.65 -1.47
C PRO A 168 7.71 -19.91 -1.11
N GLN A 169 8.86 -20.09 -1.76
CA GLN A 169 9.77 -21.19 -1.48
C GLN A 169 10.85 -20.72 -0.49
N PRO A 170 10.84 -21.23 0.76
CA PRO A 170 11.84 -20.83 1.74
C PRO A 170 13.22 -21.45 1.42
N PRO A 171 14.33 -20.79 1.78
CA PRO A 171 15.66 -21.41 1.75
C PRO A 171 15.72 -22.67 2.63
N PRO A 172 16.67 -23.59 2.38
CA PRO A 172 16.86 -24.78 3.22
C PRO A 172 16.98 -24.42 4.71
N GLY A 173 16.26 -25.13 5.58
CA GLY A 173 16.25 -24.88 7.03
C GLY A 173 15.38 -23.70 7.47
N LYS A 174 14.74 -22.98 6.54
CA LYS A 174 13.70 -21.99 6.83
C LYS A 174 12.35 -22.59 6.45
N CYS A 175 11.30 -22.18 7.15
CA CYS A 175 9.92 -22.48 6.78
C CYS A 175 9.08 -21.21 6.81
N VAL A 176 7.89 -21.31 6.24
CA VAL A 176 6.83 -20.31 6.41
C VAL A 176 5.91 -20.89 7.47
N SER A 177 5.90 -20.31 8.68
CA SER A 177 5.03 -20.74 9.77
C SER A 177 3.61 -20.22 9.56
N TYR A 178 2.62 -21.12 9.72
CA TYR A 178 1.21 -20.87 9.46
C TYR A 178 0.35 -20.71 10.74
N THR A 179 0.95 -20.53 11.93
CA THR A 179 0.15 -20.41 13.17
C THR A 179 -0.42 -18.99 13.39
N TYR A 180 -1.76 -18.95 13.49
CA TYR A 180 -2.72 -17.99 14.05
C TYR A 180 -2.65 -16.46 13.79
N ARG A 181 -1.67 -15.90 13.10
CA ARG A 181 -1.79 -14.56 12.48
C ARG A 181 -1.36 -14.61 11.03
N LEU A 182 -2.10 -15.42 10.27
CA LEU A 182 -1.94 -15.69 8.83
C LEU A 182 -1.75 -14.38 8.07
N LEU A 183 -0.50 -13.98 7.83
CA LEU A 183 -0.20 -12.83 6.99
C LEU A 183 -0.44 -13.27 5.55
N PRO A 184 -1.59 -12.94 4.91
CA PRO A 184 -1.96 -13.56 3.65
C PRO A 184 -0.99 -13.14 2.54
N HIS A 185 -0.50 -11.90 2.63
CA HIS A 185 0.49 -11.30 1.75
C HIS A 185 1.65 -10.71 2.54
N SER A 186 2.78 -10.45 1.90
CA SER A 186 3.98 -9.92 2.56
C SER A 186 3.75 -8.56 3.21
N GLU A 187 4.61 -8.19 4.16
CA GLU A 187 4.75 -6.82 4.64
C GLU A 187 6.20 -6.38 4.53
N TYR A 188 6.40 -5.12 4.15
CA TYR A 188 7.70 -4.47 4.12
C TYR A 188 7.67 -3.34 5.15
N ILE A 189 8.56 -3.39 6.13
CA ILE A 189 8.66 -2.43 7.21
C ILE A 189 9.94 -1.64 7.01
N VAL A 190 9.82 -0.34 6.78
CA VAL A 190 10.95 0.56 6.54
C VAL A 190 11.15 1.45 7.75
N SER A 191 12.33 1.38 8.35
CA SER A 191 12.68 2.14 9.56
C SER A 191 13.37 3.47 9.26
N ASP A 192 13.71 3.73 7.99
CA ASP A 192 14.36 4.95 7.51
C ASP A 192 13.52 5.58 6.40
N GLU A 193 12.90 6.73 6.69
CA GLU A 193 12.02 7.45 5.77
C GLU A 193 12.71 7.86 4.47
N THR A 194 14.03 8.05 4.49
CA THR A 194 14.80 8.49 3.31
C THR A 194 14.83 7.45 2.19
N ARG A 195 14.48 6.20 2.52
CA ARG A 195 14.37 5.06 1.60
C ARG A 195 13.04 4.98 0.86
N VAL A 196 12.11 5.89 1.15
CA VAL A 196 10.76 5.89 0.59
C VAL A 196 10.54 7.11 -0.28
N ARG A 197 10.02 6.90 -1.48
CA ARG A 197 9.58 7.99 -2.38
C ARG A 197 8.19 7.69 -2.91
N ILE A 198 7.22 8.51 -2.54
CA ILE A 198 5.87 8.42 -3.11
C ILE A 198 5.95 8.75 -4.61
N ARG A 199 5.40 7.86 -5.45
CA ARG A 199 5.39 8.02 -6.92
C ARG A 199 4.00 8.26 -7.47
N TYR A 200 3.00 7.57 -6.92
CA TYR A 200 1.62 7.67 -7.38
C TYR A 200 0.65 7.76 -6.21
N LEU A 201 -0.38 8.57 -6.40
CA LEU A 201 -1.60 8.56 -5.62
C LEU A 201 -2.68 7.91 -6.47
N VAL A 202 -3.25 6.81 -5.99
CA VAL A 202 -4.26 6.04 -6.71
C VAL A 202 -5.60 6.27 -6.03
N ARG A 203 -6.55 6.84 -6.79
CA ARG A 203 -7.96 6.91 -6.41
C ARG A 203 -8.65 5.62 -6.82
N PHE A 204 -9.45 5.04 -5.94
CA PHE A 204 -10.26 3.86 -6.25
C PHE A 204 -11.59 3.88 -5.48
N GLN A 205 -12.49 2.98 -5.87
CA GLN A 205 -13.75 2.71 -5.19
C GLN A 205 -13.87 1.20 -5.00
N LEU A 206 -14.43 0.76 -3.88
CA LEU A 206 -14.76 -0.65 -3.68
C LEU A 206 -16.17 -0.87 -4.23
N GLY A 207 -16.30 -1.74 -5.22
CA GLY A 207 -17.60 -2.15 -5.72
C GLY A 207 -18.36 -2.91 -4.63
N SER A 208 -19.63 -2.58 -4.40
CA SER A 208 -20.52 -3.51 -3.74
C SER A 208 -20.85 -4.61 -4.74
N GLN A 209 -20.67 -5.87 -4.36
CA GLN A 209 -21.09 -7.01 -5.18
C GLN A 209 -22.61 -6.88 -5.43
N GLY A 210 -23.00 -6.33 -6.58
CA GLY A 210 -24.38 -5.92 -6.88
C GLY A 210 -24.56 -4.87 -7.98
N ASP A 211 -23.51 -4.17 -8.44
CA ASP A 211 -23.63 -3.20 -9.54
C ASP A 211 -22.93 -3.72 -10.82
N SER A 212 -23.55 -4.71 -11.46
CA SER A 212 -23.30 -5.00 -12.87
C SER A 212 -24.13 -4.03 -13.71
N ARG A 213 -23.60 -2.82 -13.91
CA ARG A 213 -23.95 -1.98 -15.06
C ARG A 213 -22.80 -2.10 -16.03
N ASP A 214 -22.97 -3.07 -16.93
CA ASP A 214 -22.19 -3.14 -18.15
C ASP A 214 -22.27 -1.77 -18.86
N GLY A 215 -21.13 -1.35 -19.41
CA GLY A 215 -20.98 -0.05 -20.05
C GLY A 215 -22.00 0.12 -21.18
N GLU A 216 -22.94 1.01 -20.97
CA GLU A 216 -23.65 1.66 -22.06
C GLU A 216 -22.72 2.75 -22.58
N GLU A 217 -22.18 2.52 -23.78
CA GLU A 217 -21.58 3.54 -24.61
C GLU A 217 -22.61 4.68 -24.76
N GLU A 218 -22.24 5.88 -24.31
CA GLU A 218 -22.99 7.09 -24.66
C GLU A 218 -22.82 7.29 -26.18
N THR A 219 -23.81 6.86 -26.95
CA THR A 219 -23.95 7.28 -28.35
C THR A 219 -24.46 8.70 -28.35
N GLU A 220 -23.61 9.63 -28.79
CA GLU A 220 -23.99 10.99 -29.17
C GLU A 220 -24.96 10.90 -30.35
N ASP A 221 -26.26 11.07 -30.08
CA ASP A 221 -27.26 11.31 -31.13
C ASP A 221 -27.18 12.80 -31.51
N ASP A 222 -26.49 13.06 -32.62
CA ASP A 222 -26.59 14.30 -33.39
C ASP A 222 -28.00 14.35 -34.01
N GLU A 223 -28.94 15.07 -33.40
CA GLU A 223 -30.17 15.47 -34.10
C GLU A 223 -29.85 16.67 -35.02
N GLU A 224 -29.67 16.35 -36.31
CA GLU A 224 -29.69 17.29 -37.43
C GLU A 224 -31.06 18.00 -37.51
N ASP A 225 -31.04 19.30 -37.20
CA ASP A 225 -32.19 20.21 -37.32
C ASP A 225 -32.32 20.67 -38.79
N ASP A 226 -33.01 19.87 -39.60
CA ASP A 226 -33.29 20.16 -41.01
C ASP A 226 -34.79 20.10 -41.30
N ARG A 227 -35.37 21.28 -41.64
CA ARG A 227 -36.60 21.59 -42.42
C ARG A 227 -37.47 22.64 -41.71
N ALA A 228 -38.00 23.68 -42.35
CA ALA A 228 -37.88 24.19 -43.70
C ALA A 228 -38.50 25.59 -43.69
N ASP A 229 -37.91 26.51 -44.46
CA ASP A 229 -38.56 27.74 -44.91
C ASP A 229 -39.84 27.41 -45.67
N GLN A 230 -40.97 27.98 -45.24
CA GLN A 230 -42.07 28.33 -46.16
C GLN A 230 -42.64 29.69 -45.76
N ASP A 231 -42.30 30.66 -46.61
CA ASP A 231 -42.96 31.96 -46.72
C ASP A 231 -44.47 31.80 -46.99
N GLY A 232 -45.25 32.73 -46.45
CA GLY A 232 -46.69 32.82 -46.73
C GLY A 232 -47.29 34.07 -46.10
N ASP A 233 -47.13 35.20 -46.79
CA ASP A 233 -47.84 36.46 -46.56
C ASP A 233 -49.37 36.27 -46.47
N GLY A 234 -50.00 37.08 -45.62
CA GLY A 234 -51.45 37.22 -45.53
C GLY A 234 -51.86 38.26 -44.50
N ASP A 235 -51.93 39.51 -44.94
CA ASP A 235 -52.61 40.62 -44.26
C ASP A 235 -54.05 40.25 -43.88
N ASP A 236 -54.52 40.70 -42.71
CA ASP A 236 -55.68 41.60 -42.59
C ASP A 236 -56.11 41.81 -41.11
N ASP A 237 -56.53 43.06 -40.87
CA ASP A 237 -57.21 43.67 -39.74
C ASP A 237 -58.06 42.75 -38.83
N ASP A 238 -58.08 43.01 -37.52
CA ASP A 238 -59.11 43.88 -36.92
C ASP A 238 -58.94 44.03 -35.40
N THR A 239 -59.08 45.29 -34.98
CA THR A 239 -59.39 45.79 -33.64
C THR A 239 -60.56 45.07 -32.95
N SER A 240 -60.43 44.76 -31.64
CA SER A 240 -61.36 45.25 -30.60
C SER A 240 -61.08 44.67 -29.20
N ASP A 241 -61.17 45.58 -28.21
CA ASP A 241 -61.39 45.40 -26.78
C ASP A 241 -62.10 44.12 -26.33
N TYR A 242 -61.62 43.48 -25.25
CA TYR A 242 -62.15 43.54 -23.87
C TYR A 242 -61.41 42.57 -22.95
#